data_AF-T1B9X2-F1
#
_entry.id   AF-T1B9X2-F1
#
_cell.length_a   1.000
_cell.length_b   1.000
_cell.length_c   1.000
_cell.angle_alpha   90.00
_cell.angle_beta   90.00
_cell.angle_gamma   90.00
#
_symmetry.space_group_name_H-M   'P 1'
#
loop_
_entity.id
_entity.type
_entity.pdbx_description
1 polymer ?
#
loop_
_entity_poly.entity_id
_entity_poly.type
_entity_poly.pdbx_seq_one_letter_code
_entity_poly.pdbx_strand_id
1 'polypeptide(L)'
;KLDAFNMKFDAWSDVGAFTCFVDRVGVYQLRAFQECSYGPLARAMPLMLSEEQLHLNFGLSVLRRMVQEGPKYAGSRAEAQRAVEKWYPRALDMFGHSNSDTSRRAIEYGLKRWTNEEARERYIAEVTGLVSGIGLSLPSPDFDRHVQ
;
A
#
# COMPACT_ATOMS: atom_id res chain seq x y z
N LYS A 1 -4.72 9.87 -6.25
CA LYS A 1 -5.51 9.42 -7.42
C LYS A 1 -5.52 7.89 -7.44
N LEU A 2 -6.51 7.25 -8.06
CA LEU A 2 -6.60 5.78 -8.13
C LEU A 2 -5.95 5.23 -9.42
N ASP A 3 -4.97 5.96 -9.97
CA ASP A 3 -4.31 5.61 -11.24
C ASP A 3 -3.56 4.27 -11.14
N ALA A 4 -3.19 3.85 -9.93
CA ALA A 4 -2.62 2.52 -9.66
C ALA A 4 -3.47 1.38 -10.25
N PHE A 5 -4.80 1.48 -10.19
CA PHE A 5 -5.70 0.45 -10.73
C PHE A 5 -5.81 0.46 -12.27
N ASN A 6 -5.30 1.51 -12.92
CA ASN A 6 -5.29 1.63 -14.39
C ASN A 6 -3.93 1.25 -14.99
N MET A 7 -2.94 0.90 -14.17
CA MET A 7 -1.62 0.47 -14.63
C MET A 7 -1.64 -0.96 -15.14
N LYS A 8 -0.81 -1.24 -16.15
CA LYS A 8 -0.64 -2.60 -16.67
C LYS A 8 0.17 -3.47 -15.71
N PHE A 9 -0.20 -4.74 -15.64
CA PHE A 9 0.55 -5.80 -14.99
C PHE A 9 1.29 -6.56 -16.09
N ASP A 10 2.59 -6.33 -16.20
CA ASP A 10 3.45 -6.86 -17.26
C ASP A 10 4.13 -8.15 -16.84
N ALA A 11 4.29 -8.38 -15.53
CA ALA A 11 4.98 -9.54 -14.98
C ALA A 11 4.37 -10.02 -13.65
N TRP A 12 4.71 -11.25 -13.24
CA TRP A 12 4.30 -11.79 -11.95
C TRP A 12 4.76 -10.94 -10.76
N SER A 13 5.91 -10.28 -10.88
CA SER A 13 6.40 -9.32 -9.89
C SER A 13 5.44 -8.15 -9.67
N ASP A 14 4.66 -7.75 -10.67
CA ASP A 14 3.67 -6.69 -10.52
C ASP A 14 2.53 -7.11 -9.61
N VAL A 15 2.07 -8.36 -9.70
CA VAL A 15 1.03 -8.90 -8.81
C VAL A 15 1.54 -8.92 -7.37
N GLY A 16 2.77 -9.37 -7.16
CA GLY A 16 3.41 -9.38 -5.84
C GLY A 16 3.59 -7.97 -5.25
N ALA A 17 4.08 -7.03 -6.06
CA ALA A 17 4.29 -5.65 -5.62
C ALA A 17 2.96 -4.91 -5.38
N PHE A 18 1.98 -5.06 -6.26
CA PHE A 18 0.65 -4.47 -6.10
C PHE A 18 0.01 -4.92 -4.79
N THR A 19 -0.07 -6.23 -4.54
CA THR A 19 -0.67 -6.77 -3.30
C THR A 19 0.17 -6.43 -2.06
N CYS A 20 1.49 -6.25 -2.21
CA CYS A 20 2.35 -5.82 -1.10
C CYS A 20 2.16 -4.34 -0.73
N PHE A 21 1.94 -3.46 -1.71
CA PHE A 21 1.92 -2.01 -1.55
C PHE A 21 0.50 -1.42 -1.65
N VAL A 22 -0.18 -1.64 -2.77
CA VAL A 22 -1.49 -1.03 -3.08
C VAL A 22 -2.58 -1.57 -2.15
N ASP A 23 -2.70 -2.89 -1.97
CA ASP A 23 -3.69 -3.47 -1.04
C ASP A 23 -3.42 -3.01 0.40
N ARG A 24 -2.14 -2.83 0.75
CA ARG A 24 -1.75 -2.29 2.06
C ARG A 24 -2.24 -0.86 2.24
N VAL A 25 -2.24 -0.02 1.21
CA VAL A 25 -2.93 1.28 1.28
C VAL A 25 -4.41 1.09 1.61
N GLY A 26 -5.07 0.10 1.01
CA GLY A 26 -6.44 -0.31 1.34
C GLY A 26 -6.61 -0.55 2.84
N VAL A 27 -5.74 -1.34 3.45
CA VAL A 27 -5.75 -1.58 4.91
C VAL A 27 -5.59 -0.28 5.72
N TYR A 28 -4.73 0.64 5.30
CA TYR A 28 -4.61 1.94 5.97
C TYR A 28 -5.88 2.79 5.83
N GLN A 29 -6.56 2.75 4.68
CA GLN A 29 -7.85 3.42 4.52
C GLN A 29 -8.90 2.77 5.42
N LEU A 30 -9.04 1.44 5.41
CA LEU A 30 -9.99 0.71 6.27
C LEU A 30 -9.76 1.03 7.76
N ARG A 31 -8.51 0.99 8.22
CA ARG A 31 -8.14 1.38 9.60
C ARG A 31 -8.51 2.82 9.92
N ALA A 32 -8.36 3.74 8.96
CA ALA A 32 -8.73 5.13 9.15
C ALA A 32 -10.26 5.33 9.32
N PHE A 33 -11.08 4.44 8.76
CA PHE A 33 -12.55 4.47 8.85
C PHE A 33 -13.16 3.47 9.86
N GLN A 34 -12.36 2.59 10.48
CA GLN A 34 -12.87 1.51 11.34
C GLN A 34 -13.68 1.99 12.55
N GLU A 35 -13.39 3.19 13.04
CA GLU A 35 -14.03 3.83 14.20
C GLU A 35 -14.85 5.07 13.77
N CYS A 36 -15.32 5.10 12.52
CA CYS A 36 -16.03 6.26 12.00
C CYS A 36 -17.41 6.49 12.66
N SER A 37 -17.87 7.74 12.63
CA SER A 37 -19.16 8.19 13.16
C SER A 37 -20.38 7.56 12.46
N TYR A 38 -20.19 7.03 11.25
CA TYR A 38 -21.24 6.31 10.51
C TYR A 38 -21.23 4.82 10.84
N GLY A 39 -22.07 4.43 11.81
CA GLY A 39 -22.10 3.08 12.38
C GLY A 39 -22.16 1.90 11.38
N PRO A 40 -22.94 1.94 10.28
CA PRO A 40 -22.94 0.86 9.28
C PRO A 40 -21.57 0.63 8.64
N LEU A 41 -20.85 1.70 8.32
CA LEU A 41 -19.51 1.60 7.73
C LEU A 41 -18.50 1.06 8.76
N ALA A 42 -18.51 1.60 9.98
CA ALA A 42 -17.63 1.13 11.06
C ALA A 42 -17.78 -0.39 11.32
N ARG A 43 -19.02 -0.91 11.30
CA ARG A 43 -19.29 -2.34 11.52
C ARG A 43 -18.81 -3.25 10.38
N ALA A 44 -18.67 -2.74 9.16
CA ALA A 44 -18.18 -3.53 8.03
C ALA A 44 -16.64 -3.70 8.03
N MET A 45 -15.91 -2.75 8.64
CA MET A 45 -14.45 -2.69 8.57
C MET A 45 -13.72 -3.90 9.18
N PRO A 46 -14.11 -4.45 10.34
CA PRO A 46 -13.38 -5.57 10.94
C PRO A 46 -13.32 -6.81 10.05
N LEU A 47 -14.42 -7.12 9.34
CA LEU A 47 -14.46 -8.24 8.40
C LEU A 47 -13.49 -8.01 7.23
N MET A 48 -13.59 -6.85 6.58
CA MET A 48 -12.70 -6.51 5.46
C MET A 48 -11.24 -6.50 5.90
N LEU A 49 -10.91 -5.93 7.05
CA LEU A 49 -9.55 -5.92 7.61
C LEU A 49 -9.00 -7.33 7.85
N SER A 50 -9.86 -8.27 8.26
CA SER A 50 -9.46 -9.66 8.48
C SER A 50 -9.14 -10.38 7.16
N GLU A 51 -9.89 -10.08 6.09
CA GLU A 51 -9.71 -10.66 4.76
C GLU A 51 -8.43 -10.10 4.09
N GLU A 52 -8.19 -8.79 4.20
CA GLU A 52 -7.04 -8.12 3.58
C GLU A 52 -5.69 -8.63 4.10
N GLN A 53 -5.62 -9.17 5.32
CA GLN A 53 -4.37 -9.70 5.88
C GLN A 53 -3.77 -10.83 5.01
N LEU A 54 -4.63 -11.59 4.31
CA LEU A 54 -4.19 -12.63 3.38
C LEU A 54 -3.49 -12.02 2.16
N HIS A 55 -4.01 -10.93 1.61
CA HIS A 55 -3.43 -10.23 0.46
C HIS A 55 -2.04 -9.67 0.79
N LEU A 56 -1.90 -9.05 1.96
CA LEU A 56 -0.62 -8.49 2.41
C LEU A 56 0.47 -9.54 2.57
N ASN A 57 0.12 -10.68 3.16
CA ASN A 57 1.04 -11.79 3.36
C ASN A 57 1.41 -12.45 2.04
N PHE A 58 0.44 -12.59 1.13
CA PHE A 58 0.66 -13.10 -0.21
C PHE A 58 1.67 -12.22 -0.97
N GLY A 59 1.43 -10.91 -1.07
CA GLY A 59 2.30 -10.01 -1.84
C GLY A 59 3.74 -9.99 -1.35
N LEU A 60 3.95 -9.86 -0.03
CA LEU A 60 5.29 -9.91 0.55
C LEU A 60 5.96 -11.27 0.33
N SER A 61 5.20 -12.37 0.43
CA SER A 61 5.74 -13.71 0.20
C SER A 61 6.15 -13.91 -1.27
N VAL A 62 5.38 -13.38 -2.23
CA VAL A 62 5.77 -13.42 -3.65
C VAL A 62 7.12 -12.76 -3.84
N LEU A 63 7.27 -11.50 -3.42
CA LEU A 63 8.52 -10.75 -3.58
C LEU A 63 9.70 -11.43 -2.89
N ARG A 64 9.50 -11.91 -1.65
CA ARG A 64 10.52 -12.65 -0.89
C ARG A 64 11.00 -13.91 -1.64
N ARG A 65 10.08 -14.69 -2.18
CA ARG A 65 10.42 -15.91 -2.93
C ARG A 65 11.13 -15.59 -4.24
N MET A 66 10.76 -14.51 -4.94
CA MET A 66 11.51 -14.05 -6.12
C MET A 66 12.96 -13.67 -5.76
N VAL A 67 13.18 -13.08 -4.59
CA VAL A 67 14.53 -12.73 -4.11
C VAL A 67 15.34 -13.98 -3.74
N GLN A 68 14.72 -14.93 -3.03
CA GLN A 68 15.41 -16.10 -2.44
C GLN A 68 15.57 -17.27 -3.42
N GLU A 69 14.52 -17.58 -4.18
CA GLU A 69 14.44 -18.75 -5.07
C GLU A 69 14.72 -18.36 -6.53
N GLY A 70 14.51 -17.09 -6.89
CA GLY A 70 14.74 -16.56 -8.23
C GLY A 70 14.01 -17.38 -9.30
N PRO A 71 14.71 -17.81 -10.38
CA PRO A 71 14.10 -18.56 -11.47
C PRO A 71 13.46 -19.90 -11.06
N LYS A 72 13.81 -20.48 -9.90
CA LYS A 72 13.17 -21.71 -9.40
C LYS A 72 11.72 -21.48 -8.96
N TYR A 73 11.37 -20.26 -8.58
CA TYR A 73 10.01 -19.87 -8.23
C TYR A 73 9.31 -19.19 -9.42
N ALA A 74 9.68 -17.95 -9.68
CA ALA A 74 9.20 -17.11 -10.78
C ALA A 74 10.05 -15.83 -10.78
N GLY A 75 10.63 -15.46 -11.92
CA GLY A 75 11.39 -14.22 -12.11
C GLY A 75 12.70 -14.14 -11.33
N SER A 76 13.07 -12.95 -10.86
CA SER A 76 14.38 -12.67 -10.26
C SER A 76 14.33 -11.54 -9.22
N ARG A 77 15.39 -11.41 -8.39
CA ARG A 77 15.57 -10.25 -7.50
C ARG A 77 15.50 -8.92 -8.24
N ALA A 78 16.06 -8.85 -9.45
CA ALA A 78 16.05 -7.64 -10.25
C ALA A 78 14.64 -7.28 -10.76
N GLU A 79 13.83 -8.28 -11.13
CA GLU A 79 12.41 -8.07 -11.47
C GLU A 79 11.60 -7.60 -10.26
N ALA A 80 11.81 -8.21 -9.09
CA ALA A 80 11.15 -7.79 -7.86
C ALA A 80 11.50 -6.34 -7.49
N GLN A 81 12.77 -5.94 -7.64
CA GLN A 81 13.22 -4.56 -7.40
C GLN A 81 12.57 -3.57 -8.36
N ARG A 82 12.49 -3.88 -9.67
CA ARG A 82 11.79 -3.03 -10.64
C ARG A 82 10.30 -2.90 -10.33
N ALA A 83 9.66 -3.96 -9.85
CA ALA A 83 8.26 -3.89 -9.44
C ALA A 83 8.07 -3.01 -8.20
N VAL A 84 9.00 -3.02 -7.23
CA VAL A 84 8.99 -2.07 -6.10
C VAL A 84 9.05 -0.63 -6.60
N GLU A 85 9.99 -0.33 -7.50
CA GLU A 85 10.15 1.02 -8.06
C GLU A 85 8.92 1.48 -8.86
N LYS A 86 8.22 0.54 -9.52
CA LYS A 86 6.99 0.81 -10.28
C LYS A 86 5.78 1.09 -9.37
N TRP A 87 5.58 0.28 -8.33
CA TRP A 87 4.31 0.25 -7.58
C TRP A 87 4.34 1.06 -6.28
N TYR A 88 5.49 1.21 -5.65
CA TYR A 88 5.59 1.95 -4.38
C TYR A 88 5.20 3.43 -4.50
N PRO A 89 5.67 4.21 -5.50
CA PRO A 89 5.24 5.61 -5.68
C PRO A 89 3.73 5.74 -5.87
N ARG A 90 3.12 4.76 -6.55
CA ARG A 90 1.69 4.74 -6.87
C ARG A 90 0.84 4.48 -5.63
N ALA A 91 1.32 3.60 -4.75
CA ALA A 91 0.73 3.41 -3.44
C ALA A 91 0.80 4.70 -2.61
N LEU A 92 1.90 5.46 -2.66
CA LEU A 92 1.99 6.75 -1.97
C LEU A 92 1.00 7.79 -2.52
N ASP A 93 0.82 7.85 -3.84
CA ASP A 93 -0.14 8.76 -4.50
C ASP A 93 -1.61 8.46 -4.16
N MET A 94 -1.91 7.24 -3.72
CA MET A 94 -3.26 6.84 -3.31
C MET A 94 -3.70 7.46 -1.98
N PHE A 95 -2.76 7.90 -1.13
CA PHE A 95 -3.12 8.62 0.10
C PHE A 95 -3.73 10.01 -0.18
N GLY A 96 -3.54 10.56 -1.39
CA GLY A 96 -4.02 11.90 -1.74
C GLY A 96 -3.12 13.01 -1.20
N HIS A 97 -3.40 14.27 -1.52
CA HIS A 97 -2.60 15.42 -1.11
C HIS A 97 -2.55 15.57 0.43
N SER A 98 -1.41 16.01 0.98
CA SER A 98 -1.27 16.29 2.42
C SER A 98 -2.26 17.36 2.88
N ASN A 99 -2.40 18.46 2.14
CA ASN A 99 -3.26 19.61 2.49
C ASN A 99 -4.70 19.47 1.97
N SER A 100 -5.34 18.33 2.22
CA SER A 100 -6.69 18.07 1.74
C SER A 100 -7.78 18.60 2.68
N ASP A 101 -8.52 19.61 2.24
CA ASP A 101 -9.71 20.13 2.96
C ASP A 101 -10.80 19.08 3.16
N THR A 102 -10.95 18.14 2.23
CA THR A 102 -11.90 17.03 2.37
C THR A 102 -11.44 16.05 3.45
N SER A 103 -10.13 15.80 3.56
CA SER A 103 -9.58 14.97 4.64
C SER A 103 -9.82 15.63 6.00
N ARG A 104 -9.55 16.95 6.10
CA ARG A 104 -9.81 17.73 7.31
C ARG A 104 -11.28 17.68 7.74
N ARG A 105 -12.22 17.90 6.83
CA ARG A 105 -13.67 17.80 7.12
C ARG A 105 -14.09 16.39 7.51
N ALA A 106 -13.53 15.36 6.87
CA ALA A 106 -13.82 13.98 7.23
C ALA A 106 -13.37 13.64 8.66
N ILE A 107 -12.25 14.20 9.12
CA ILE A 107 -11.82 14.08 10.52
C ILE A 107 -12.76 14.85 11.44
N GLU A 108 -13.13 16.09 11.09
CA GLU A 108 -14.07 16.92 11.86
C GLU A 108 -15.43 16.24 12.07
N TYR A 109 -15.94 15.53 11.05
CA TYR A 109 -17.17 14.74 11.16
C TYR A 109 -17.00 13.38 11.82
N GLY A 110 -15.79 13.06 12.32
CA GLY A 110 -15.48 11.77 12.92
C GLY A 110 -15.53 10.61 11.92
N LEU A 111 -15.45 10.85 10.62
CA LEU A 111 -15.42 9.80 9.61
C LEU A 111 -14.04 9.18 9.47
N LYS A 112 -12.97 9.98 9.55
CA LYS A 112 -11.58 9.52 9.37
C LYS A 112 -10.76 9.81 10.62
N ARG A 113 -9.88 8.89 11.02
CA ARG A 113 -9.04 9.04 12.21
C ARG A 113 -7.72 9.81 11.97
N TRP A 114 -7.17 9.74 10.76
CA TRP A 114 -5.85 10.31 10.42
C TRP A 114 -5.93 11.21 9.20
N THR A 115 -5.04 12.20 9.14
CA THR A 115 -4.81 12.94 7.90
C THR A 115 -4.23 12.03 6.82
N ASN A 116 -4.21 12.51 5.58
CA ASN A 116 -3.60 11.77 4.47
C ASN A 116 -2.10 11.57 4.70
N GLU A 117 -1.44 12.59 5.25
CA GLU A 117 -0.01 12.59 5.56
C GLU A 117 0.33 11.62 6.69
N GLU A 118 -0.40 11.68 7.81
CA GLU A 118 -0.18 10.77 8.95
C GLU A 118 -0.36 9.29 8.55
N ALA A 119 -1.36 8.99 7.72
CA ALA A 119 -1.57 7.63 7.22
C ALA A 119 -0.42 7.19 6.30
N ARG A 120 0.08 8.10 5.44
CA ARG A 120 1.21 7.87 4.53
C ARG A 120 2.50 7.62 5.30
N GLU A 121 2.81 8.41 6.31
CA GLU A 121 4.03 8.26 7.13
C GLU A 121 4.08 6.91 7.86
N ARG A 122 2.95 6.49 8.44
CA ARG A 122 2.85 5.17 9.10
C ARG A 122 3.04 4.03 8.10
N TYR A 123 2.40 4.15 6.93
CA TYR A 123 2.59 3.21 5.83
C TYR A 123 4.07 3.12 5.40
N ILE A 124 4.75 4.25 5.22
CA ILE A 124 6.17 4.29 4.85
C ILE A 124 7.01 3.57 5.91
N ALA A 125 6.78 3.87 7.20
CA ALA A 125 7.52 3.25 8.30
C ALA A 125 7.35 1.72 8.33
N GLU A 126 6.13 1.22 8.18
CA GLU A 126 5.84 -0.22 8.13
C GLU A 126 6.53 -0.87 6.92
N VAL A 127 6.28 -0.33 5.73
CA VAL A 127 6.72 -0.94 4.47
C VAL A 127 8.23 -0.91 4.32
N THR A 128 8.91 0.11 4.85
CA THR A 128 10.38 0.19 4.86
C THR A 128 10.98 -1.04 5.54
N GLY A 129 10.50 -1.40 6.73
CA GLY A 129 10.99 -2.57 7.47
C GLY A 129 10.71 -3.89 6.74
N LEU A 130 9.53 -4.02 6.13
CA LEU A 130 9.15 -5.22 5.38
C LEU A 130 10.02 -5.44 4.14
N VAL A 131 10.21 -4.40 3.34
CA VAL A 131 10.97 -4.46 2.09
C VAL A 131 12.46 -4.66 2.35
N SER A 132 13.03 -3.94 3.33
CA SER A 132 14.43 -4.16 3.71
C SER A 132 14.65 -5.57 4.27
N GLY A 133 13.67 -6.10 5.02
CA GLY A 133 13.73 -7.45 5.61
C GLY A 133 13.78 -8.58 4.57
N ILE A 134 13.34 -8.33 3.33
CA ILE A 134 13.42 -9.30 2.22
C ILE A 134 14.56 -8.99 1.25
N GLY A 135 15.46 -8.06 1.58
CA GLY A 135 16.64 -7.76 0.78
C GLY A 135 16.36 -6.93 -0.48
N LEU A 136 15.26 -6.16 -0.50
CA LEU A 136 14.95 -5.16 -1.51
C LEU A 136 15.10 -3.75 -0.92
N SER A 137 15.10 -2.72 -1.76
CA SER A 137 15.19 -1.32 -1.34
C SER A 137 13.98 -0.52 -1.82
N LEU A 138 13.46 0.35 -0.97
CA LEU A 138 12.49 1.36 -1.38
C LEU A 138 13.21 2.56 -2.03
N PRO A 139 12.66 3.14 -3.10
CA PRO A 139 13.13 4.43 -3.56
C PRO A 139 12.74 5.54 -2.56
N SER A 140 13.30 6.73 -2.73
CA SER A 140 12.91 7.91 -1.94
C SER A 140 11.38 8.08 -1.95
N PRO A 141 10.74 8.51 -0.85
CA PRO A 141 9.32 8.81 -0.84
C PRO A 141 8.89 9.76 -1.96
N ASP A 142 9.73 10.67 -2.44
CA ASP A 142 9.39 11.60 -3.52
C ASP A 142 9.67 11.07 -4.94
N PHE A 143 10.23 9.88 -5.05
CA PHE A 143 10.55 9.26 -6.34
C PHE A 143 9.27 8.97 -7.12
N ASP A 144 9.14 9.57 -8.31
CA ASP A 144 8.04 9.38 -9.26
C ASP A 144 6.63 9.51 -8.64
N ARG A 145 6.48 10.33 -7.59
CA ARG A 145 5.15 10.67 -7.05
C ARG A 145 4.49 11.79 -7.82
N HIS A 146 3.20 11.62 -8.10
CA HIS A 146 2.42 12.59 -8.87
C HIS A 146 1.40 13.34 -8.00
N VAL A 147 1.21 12.92 -6.75
CA VAL A 147 0.30 13.54 -5.80
C VAL A 147 1.07 13.85 -4.52
N GLN A 148 1.22 15.13 -4.18
CA GLN A 148 1.94 15.58 -2.98
C GLN A 148 0.99 16.02 -1.88
#